data_AF-A0A9D8JNF6-F1
#
_entry.id   AF-A0A9D8JNF6-F1
#
_cell.length_a   1.000
_cell.length_b   1.000
_cell.length_c   1.000
_cell.angle_alpha   90.00
_cell.angle_beta   90.00
_cell.angle_gamma   90.00
#
_symmetry.space_group_name_H-M   'P 1'
#
loop_
_entity.id
_entity.type
_entity.pdbx_description
1 polymer ?
#
loop_
_entity_poly.entity_id
_entity_poly.type
_entity_poly.pdbx_seq_one_letter_code
_entity_poly.pdbx_strand_id
1 'polypeptide(L)'
;MKEKKSETSTVRSNDLLSARELLSSYAHEAWSGWMKYMLKKTTPGFNGTVIIPRKLVERWTRQMNTNYRDLPEDEKNSDRDEADQILSIINR
;
A
#
# COMPACT_ATOMS: atom_id res chain seq x y z
N MET A 1 2.88 38.75 -45.54
CA MET A 1 3.27 39.42 -44.29
C MET A 1 3.04 38.42 -43.17
N LYS A 2 4.12 38.01 -42.49
CA LYS A 2 4.11 36.98 -41.45
C LYS A 2 3.74 37.64 -40.12
N GLU A 3 2.74 37.13 -39.43
CA GLU A 3 2.67 37.25 -37.97
C GLU A 3 2.61 35.84 -37.37
N LYS A 4 3.78 35.43 -36.87
CA LYS A 4 3.99 34.37 -35.89
C LYS A 4 3.75 34.96 -34.51
N LYS A 5 2.99 34.23 -33.68
CA LYS A 5 3.09 34.05 -32.20
C LYS A 5 1.70 33.60 -31.73
N SER A 6 1.49 32.58 -30.92
CA SER A 6 2.31 31.94 -29.88
C SER A 6 1.61 30.59 -29.58
N GLU A 7 2.15 29.42 -29.90
CA GLU A 7 3.11 28.67 -29.06
C GLU A 7 2.95 28.89 -27.54
N THR A 8 1.71 28.80 -27.03
CA THR A 8 1.44 28.74 -25.59
C THR A 8 0.22 27.87 -25.28
N SER A 9 0.41 26.55 -25.31
CA SER A 9 -0.22 25.64 -24.34
C SER A 9 0.46 24.26 -24.25
N THR A 10 1.75 24.17 -24.60
CA THR A 10 2.60 23.01 -24.24
C THR A 10 3.17 23.21 -22.84
N VAL A 11 2.32 23.40 -21.82
CA VAL A 11 2.64 23.24 -20.37
C VAL A 11 1.25 23.17 -19.69
N ARG A 12 0.72 22.08 -19.11
CA ARG A 12 1.33 21.09 -18.23
C ARG A 12 0.64 19.73 -18.35
N SER A 13 1.43 18.71 -18.64
CA SER A 13 1.19 17.32 -18.28
C SER A 13 1.26 17.14 -16.76
N ASN A 14 0.38 17.78 -15.99
CA ASN A 14 0.27 17.57 -14.54
C ASN A 14 -1.22 17.53 -14.19
N ASP A 15 -1.89 16.44 -14.57
CA ASP A 15 -3.05 16.02 -13.80
C ASP A 15 -2.54 15.76 -12.38
N LEU A 16 -2.78 16.71 -11.48
CA LEU A 16 -2.69 16.45 -10.06
C LEU A 16 -3.72 15.34 -9.81
N LEU A 17 -3.25 14.10 -9.72
CA LEU A 17 -4.07 12.98 -9.29
C LEU A 17 -4.78 13.42 -8.01
N SER A 18 -6.11 13.31 -8.01
CA SER A 18 -6.89 13.69 -6.83
C SER A 18 -6.37 12.93 -5.61
N ALA A 19 -6.52 13.50 -4.41
CA ALA A 19 -6.15 12.80 -3.17
C ALA A 19 -6.78 11.40 -3.11
N ARG A 20 -8.00 11.25 -3.63
CA ARG A 20 -8.68 9.94 -3.77
C ARG A 20 -7.88 8.96 -4.62
N GLU A 21 -7.40 9.35 -5.80
CA GLU A 21 -6.65 8.45 -6.69
C GLU A 21 -5.27 8.10 -6.12
N LEU A 22 -4.59 9.07 -5.49
CA LEU A 22 -3.32 8.81 -4.83
C LEU A 22 -3.49 7.83 -3.66
N LEU A 23 -4.48 8.05 -2.80
CA LEU A 23 -4.79 7.14 -1.69
C LEU A 23 -5.26 5.77 -2.19
N SER A 24 -6.02 5.71 -3.28
CA SER A 24 -6.46 4.44 -3.87
C SER A 24 -5.29 3.64 -4.45
N SER A 25 -4.35 4.31 -5.13
CA SER A 25 -3.12 3.69 -5.63
C SER A 25 -2.30 3.11 -4.48
N TYR A 26 -2.10 3.89 -3.42
CA TYR A 26 -1.38 3.44 -2.24
C TYR A 26 -2.09 2.27 -1.53
N ALA A 27 -3.42 2.34 -1.35
CA ALA A 27 -4.19 1.24 -0.75
C ALA A 27 -4.07 -0.06 -1.55
N HIS A 28 -4.08 0.02 -2.89
CA HIS A 28 -3.86 -1.15 -3.74
C HIS A 28 -2.43 -1.70 -3.62
N GLU A 29 -1.43 -0.83 -3.58
CA GLU A 29 -0.04 -1.21 -3.41
C GLU A 29 0.18 -1.94 -2.07
N ALA A 30 -0.27 -1.34 -0.96
CA ALA A 30 -0.19 -1.92 0.38
C ALA A 30 -0.89 -3.29 0.45
N TRP A 31 -2.14 -3.39 -0.03
CA TRP A 31 -2.88 -4.66 -0.08
C TRP A 31 -2.15 -5.71 -0.92
N SER A 32 -1.73 -5.36 -2.14
CA SER A 32 -1.08 -6.31 -3.04
C SER A 32 0.29 -6.77 -2.51
N GLY A 33 1.02 -5.89 -1.81
CA GLY A 33 2.26 -6.18 -1.12
C GLY A 33 2.06 -7.23 -0.02
N TRP A 34 1.06 -7.02 0.85
CA TRP A 34 0.69 -7.99 1.88
C TRP A 34 0.25 -9.33 1.31
N MET A 35 -0.58 -9.33 0.26
CA MET A 35 -1.01 -10.57 -0.40
C MET A 35 0.18 -11.36 -0.99
N LYS A 36 1.09 -10.69 -1.69
CA LYS A 36 2.31 -11.31 -2.22
C LYS A 36 3.20 -11.86 -1.10
N TYR A 37 3.37 -11.10 -0.01
CA TYR A 37 4.15 -11.55 1.15
C TYR A 37 3.53 -12.79 1.79
N MET A 38 2.22 -12.78 2.06
CA MET A 38 1.51 -13.91 2.66
C MET A 38 1.62 -15.16 1.79
N LEU A 39 1.32 -15.04 0.49
CA LEU A 39 1.40 -16.16 -0.46
C LEU A 39 2.82 -16.72 -0.57
N LYS A 40 3.86 -15.87 -0.55
CA LYS A 40 5.27 -16.29 -0.54
C LYS A 40 5.65 -17.11 0.70
N LYS A 41 4.91 -16.98 1.80
CA LYS A 41 5.13 -17.75 3.04
C LYS A 41 4.36 -19.07 3.09
N THR A 42 3.52 -19.34 2.10
CA THR A 42 2.74 -20.58 2.01
C THR A 42 3.48 -21.67 1.23
N THR A 43 3.01 -22.90 1.38
CA THR A 43 3.41 -24.03 0.52
C THR A 43 2.23 -24.44 -0.36
N PRO A 44 2.48 -24.98 -1.58
CA PRO A 44 1.40 -25.50 -2.41
C PRO A 44 0.57 -26.57 -1.69
N GLY A 45 -0.76 -26.50 -1.82
CA GLY A 45 -1.72 -27.50 -1.36
C GLY A 45 -2.36 -28.24 -2.54
N PHE A 46 -3.47 -28.93 -2.28
CA PHE A 46 -4.24 -29.64 -3.30
C PHE A 46 -5.15 -28.69 -4.09
N ASN A 47 -5.34 -28.92 -5.39
CA ASN A 47 -6.26 -28.15 -6.26
C ASN A 47 -6.05 -26.62 -6.25
N GLY A 48 -4.79 -26.16 -6.28
CA GLY A 48 -4.48 -24.73 -6.31
C GLY A 48 -4.70 -24.02 -4.98
N THR A 49 -5.00 -24.75 -3.91
CA THR A 49 -4.94 -24.20 -2.55
C THR A 49 -3.50 -23.99 -2.10
N VAL A 50 -3.36 -23.24 -1.02
CA VAL A 50 -2.08 -23.04 -0.33
C VAL A 50 -2.22 -23.42 1.13
N ILE A 51 -1.14 -23.92 1.73
CA ILE A 51 -1.05 -24.26 3.13
C ILE A 51 -0.24 -23.17 3.82
N ILE A 52 -0.86 -22.48 4.77
CA ILE A 52 -0.17 -21.50 5.61
C ILE A 52 0.42 -22.25 6.81
N PRO A 53 1.74 -22.13 7.08
CA PRO A 53 2.34 -22.72 8.27
C PRO A 53 1.64 -22.28 9.56
N ARG A 54 1.32 -23.23 10.45
CA ARG A 54 0.59 -22.98 11.70
C ARG A 54 1.12 -21.79 12.49
N LYS A 55 2.45 -21.70 12.65
CA LYS A 55 3.11 -20.60 13.38
C LYS A 55 2.81 -19.20 12.81
N LEU A 56 2.57 -19.10 11.51
CA LEU A 56 2.23 -17.84 10.85
C LEU A 56 0.75 -17.52 11.04
N VAL A 57 -0.12 -18.53 10.95
CA VAL A 57 -1.55 -18.38 11.29
C VAL A 57 -1.69 -17.89 12.73
N GLU A 58 -1.04 -18.54 13.69
CA GLU A 58 -1.05 -18.15 15.10
C GLU A 58 -0.52 -16.72 15.31
N ARG A 59 0.63 -16.39 14.72
CA ARG A 59 1.23 -15.05 14.83
C ARG A 59 0.30 -13.97 14.26
N TRP A 60 -0.12 -14.11 13.01
CA TRP A 60 -0.95 -13.10 12.34
C TRP A 60 -2.32 -12.98 12.99
N THR A 61 -2.89 -14.10 13.46
CA THR A 61 -4.16 -14.10 14.20
C THR A 61 -4.04 -13.37 15.52
N ARG A 62 -2.95 -13.55 16.27
CA ARG A 62 -2.70 -12.78 17.49
C ARG A 62 -2.58 -11.29 17.16
N GLN A 63 -1.74 -10.94 16.18
CA GLN A 63 -1.50 -9.55 15.78
C GLN A 63 -2.79 -8.84 15.39
N MET A 64 -3.60 -9.42 14.48
CA MET A 64 -4.84 -8.79 14.01
C MET A 64 -5.91 -8.62 15.10
N ASN A 65 -5.86 -9.43 16.16
CA ASN A 65 -6.79 -9.36 17.30
C ASN A 65 -6.23 -8.56 18.50
N THR A 66 -4.99 -8.07 18.41
CA THR A 66 -4.38 -7.23 19.46
C THR A 66 -4.63 -5.77 19.11
N ASN A 67 -5.15 -4.97 20.05
CA ASN A 67 -5.29 -3.53 19.81
C ASN A 67 -3.91 -2.90 19.56
N TYR A 68 -3.82 -1.93 18.66
CA TYR A 68 -2.56 -1.25 18.32
C TYR A 68 -1.76 -0.82 19.56
N ARG A 69 -2.42 -0.25 20.58
CA ARG A 69 -1.77 0.21 21.82
C ARG A 69 -1.03 -0.91 22.57
N ASP A 70 -1.52 -2.14 22.45
CA ASP A 70 -1.05 -3.32 23.16
C ASP A 70 -0.05 -4.15 22.31
N LEU A 71 0.21 -3.75 21.06
CA LEU A 71 1.23 -4.37 20.23
C LEU A 71 2.65 -4.07 20.76
N PRO A 72 3.58 -5.02 20.67
CA PRO A 72 5.01 -4.76 20.80
C PRO A 72 5.49 -3.65 19.85
N GLU A 73 6.48 -2.86 20.28
CA GLU A 73 6.96 -1.71 19.52
C GLU A 73 7.52 -2.06 18.13
N ASP A 74 8.18 -3.21 18.02
CA ASP A 74 8.70 -3.71 16.75
C ASP A 74 7.57 -4.08 15.77
N GLU A 75 6.43 -4.53 16.29
CA GLU A 75 5.25 -4.86 15.46
C GLU A 75 4.49 -3.61 15.02
N LYS A 76 4.47 -2.55 15.83
CA LYS A 76 3.89 -1.25 15.48
C LYS A 76 4.62 -0.52 14.35
N ASN A 77 5.89 -0.85 14.09
CA ASN A 77 6.69 -0.15 13.07
C ASN A 77 6.03 -0.24 11.70
N SER A 78 5.52 -1.42 11.32
CA SER A 78 4.82 -1.57 10.05
C SER A 78 3.57 -0.68 9.96
N ASP A 79 2.80 -0.56 11.04
CA ASP A 79 1.60 0.28 11.03
C ASP A 79 1.96 1.78 10.93
N ARG A 80 3.06 2.18 11.57
CA ARG A 80 3.59 3.55 11.52
C ARG A 80 4.10 3.90 10.12
N ASP A 81 4.84 3.00 9.48
CA ASP A 81 5.35 3.20 8.13
C ASP A 81 4.20 3.44 7.13
N GLU A 82 3.12 2.64 7.24
CA GLU A 82 1.92 2.80 6.41
C GLU A 82 1.20 4.14 6.72
N ALA A 83 1.07 4.51 8.00
CA ALA A 83 0.49 5.79 8.39
C ALA A 83 1.29 6.99 7.84
N ASP A 84 2.62 6.91 7.86
CA ASP A 84 3.51 7.95 7.34
C ASP A 84 3.36 8.11 5.81
N GLN A 85 3.18 7.01 5.07
CA GLN A 85 2.86 7.07 3.63
C GLN A 85 1.54 7.81 3.38
N ILE A 86 0.49 7.49 4.15
CA ILE A 86 -0.81 8.16 4.03
C ILE A 86 -0.68 9.66 4.33
N LEU A 87 0.02 10.01 5.41
CA LEU A 87 0.26 11.42 5.78
C LEU A 87 1.04 12.16 4.69
N SER A 88 2.01 11.52 4.05
CA SER A 88 2.77 12.10 2.94
C SER A 88 1.94 12.36 1.68
N ILE A 89 0.81 11.67 1.51
CA ILE A 89 -0.14 11.87 0.41
C ILE A 89 -1.10 13.01 0.73
N ILE A 90 -1.57 13.09 1.98
CA ILE A 90 -2.57 14.07 2.42
C ILE A 90 -1.93 15.46 2.66
N ASN A 91 -0.72 15.51 3.22
CA ASN A 91 -0.03 16.76 3.58
C ASN A 91 0.79 17.37 2.42
N ARG A 92 0.45 17.05 1.17
CA ARG A 92 1.12 17.59 -0.02
C ARG A 92 0.75 19.04 -0.30
#